data_AF-A0A382DVC6-F1
#
_entry.id   AF-A0A382DVC6-F1
#
_cell.length_a   1.000
_cell.length_b   1.000
_cell.length_c   1.000
_cell.angle_alpha   90.00
_cell.angle_beta   90.00
_cell.angle_gamma   90.00
#
_symmetry.space_group_name_H-M   'P 1'
#
loop_
_entity.id
_entity.type
_entity.pdbx_description
1 polymer ?
#
loop_
_entity_poly.entity_id
_entity_poly.type
_entity_poly.pdbx_seq_one_letter_code
_entity_poly.pdbx_strand_id
1 'polypeptide(L)'
;LDDTTKVQSKKSSKGTKKDGKKPFKNVIKDFKKSEGLFTIYWSEEKNKAYLSILPDQLEKVYLAGLTRQSGDGYYLDGSSMLNEYPFMFKQIGNRVQFVNVNVKFRADKDSPFSRSVDRHTSHSILSSTIIESDPHPKDSSILVNIGNLFIYDIEEVTRKSQGIYSFDKKDSYFKDLKSFPFNTEIEIALHFKGKKGKYIYTLPSSTSVLVNYHVSLSAIPETDYQPRLADDRVGHFVTIYQDYTDVRKISPYIRYVNRWNLEKKNPQAKISEPKQPIVYWLENSIPYEFRDAVREGILGWNEAFEAAGFKNAVVVKQMPDEADWDPADVRYSTIRWMFQPGSGYAVGPSRANPYTGELYDADIRISADFVRAFYREQTEFVTPMLGQVSMDFDSEEPAEEFSSKMCQYGDHLQYEMASGWDVMTTSGIIKGTDEELQKYIHNGIVDLILHEVGHTLGLRHNFKASSIYSIEQLSDPAFTKRYGISGSVMDYQPINVFDGETFFQTKPGTYDYWAIEYAYKQPDRSGKSEAHFLESIASRSNDPLLRYGTDEDTFGQSTRGMDPHSSAWDLTDDPMAYYKKRFEM
;
A
#
# COMPACT_ATOMS: atom_id res chain seq x y z
N LEU A 1 60.68 -53.04 -47.32
CA LEU A 1 59.27 -52.60 -47.32
C LEU A 1 59.32 -51.09 -47.19
N ASP A 2 59.00 -50.44 -48.31
CA ASP A 2 58.61 -49.04 -48.45
C ASP A 2 57.60 -48.64 -47.36
N ASP A 3 57.34 -47.38 -47.01
CA ASP A 3 56.99 -46.31 -47.93
C ASP A 3 56.95 -44.95 -47.20
N THR A 4 57.11 -43.93 -48.02
CA THR A 4 57.06 -42.47 -47.89
C THR A 4 56.22 -41.83 -46.76
N THR A 5 56.79 -40.80 -46.12
CA THR A 5 56.02 -39.70 -45.50
C THR A 5 56.26 -38.40 -46.28
N LYS A 6 55.30 -38.08 -47.16
CA LYS A 6 55.21 -36.79 -47.86
C LYS A 6 54.62 -35.73 -46.93
N VAL A 7 55.36 -34.64 -46.79
CA VAL A 7 54.92 -33.35 -46.23
C VAL A 7 53.82 -32.76 -47.11
N GLN A 8 52.70 -32.35 -46.50
CA GLN A 8 51.75 -31.43 -47.13
C GLN A 8 51.48 -30.19 -46.25
N SER A 9 51.54 -29.07 -46.95
CA SER A 9 51.43 -27.66 -46.56
C SER A 9 50.27 -27.31 -45.62
N LYS A 10 50.58 -26.57 -44.55
CA LYS A 10 49.63 -25.73 -43.82
C LYS A 10 49.11 -24.62 -44.74
N LYS A 11 47.81 -24.68 -45.07
CA LYS A 11 47.05 -23.52 -45.54
C LYS A 11 46.81 -22.58 -44.35
N SER A 12 47.15 -21.32 -44.58
CA SER A 12 46.88 -20.16 -43.71
C SER A 12 45.39 -20.06 -43.35
N SER A 13 45.07 -20.16 -42.06
CA SER A 13 43.74 -19.88 -41.53
C SER A 13 43.53 -18.37 -41.40
N LYS A 14 42.49 -17.93 -42.11
CA LYS A 14 41.69 -16.71 -41.99
C LYS A 14 41.72 -16.02 -40.61
N GLY A 15 41.99 -14.71 -40.66
CA GLY A 15 41.15 -13.65 -40.09
C GLY A 15 40.79 -13.74 -38.61
N THR A 16 41.54 -13.02 -37.79
CA THR A 16 41.15 -12.56 -36.46
C THR A 16 39.80 -11.85 -36.49
N LYS A 17 38.74 -12.48 -35.96
CA LYS A 17 37.49 -11.79 -35.62
C LYS A 17 37.80 -10.79 -34.50
N LYS A 18 37.42 -9.53 -34.68
CA LYS A 18 37.39 -8.51 -33.61
C LYS A 18 36.44 -8.98 -32.50
N ASP A 19 36.97 -9.21 -31.30
CA ASP A 19 36.25 -9.44 -30.04
C ASP A 19 35.61 -8.14 -29.50
N GLY A 20 34.79 -7.47 -30.31
CA GLY A 20 34.00 -6.30 -29.88
C GLY A 20 32.52 -6.64 -29.91
N LYS A 21 31.72 -6.08 -28.98
CA LYS A 21 30.27 -6.22 -29.06
C LYS A 21 29.74 -5.37 -30.22
N LYS A 22 28.43 -5.49 -30.48
CA LYS A 22 27.79 -4.62 -31.45
C LYS A 22 27.86 -3.16 -30.94
N PRO A 23 28.08 -2.18 -31.82
CA PRO A 23 27.99 -0.76 -31.44
C PRO A 23 26.63 -0.43 -30.84
N PHE A 24 26.59 0.40 -29.80
CA PHE A 24 25.36 0.83 -29.11
C PHE A 24 24.22 1.19 -30.08
N LYS A 25 24.50 2.09 -31.03
CA LYS A 25 23.54 2.57 -32.03
C LYS A 25 22.94 1.47 -32.89
N ASN A 26 23.67 0.37 -33.13
CA ASN A 26 23.19 -0.74 -33.93
C ASN A 26 22.22 -1.63 -33.15
N VAL A 27 22.33 -1.70 -31.82
CA VAL A 27 21.45 -2.53 -30.97
C VAL A 27 20.08 -1.87 -30.80
N ILE A 28 20.06 -0.55 -30.61
CA ILE A 28 18.83 0.25 -30.42
C ILE A 28 18.21 0.74 -31.73
N LYS A 29 18.71 0.27 -32.88
CA LYS A 29 18.15 0.67 -34.17
C LYS A 29 16.69 0.21 -34.25
N ASP A 30 15.80 1.14 -34.57
CA ASP A 30 14.35 0.92 -34.65
C ASP A 30 13.65 0.74 -33.28
N PHE A 31 14.25 1.23 -32.19
CA PHE A 31 13.64 1.31 -30.86
C PHE A 31 13.24 2.76 -30.56
N LYS A 32 12.06 2.95 -29.98
CA LYS A 32 11.58 4.24 -29.45
C LYS A 32 12.38 4.56 -28.19
N LYS A 33 12.87 5.79 -28.10
CA LYS A 33 13.63 6.30 -26.95
C LYS A 33 12.69 7.03 -25.99
N SER A 34 12.74 6.68 -24.71
CA SER A 34 12.09 7.40 -23.60
C SER A 34 13.17 7.86 -22.63
N GLU A 35 13.36 9.18 -22.50
CA GLU A 35 14.32 9.79 -21.58
C GLU A 35 13.69 10.05 -20.22
N GLY A 36 14.47 9.92 -19.15
CA GLY A 36 14.02 10.10 -17.76
C GLY A 36 15.10 9.62 -16.79
N LEU A 37 14.68 9.12 -15.60
CA LEU A 37 15.57 8.60 -14.56
C LEU A 37 16.52 7.57 -15.14
N PHE A 38 15.97 6.58 -15.84
CA PHE A 38 16.73 5.72 -16.74
C PHE A 38 16.24 5.91 -18.17
N THR A 39 17.16 5.99 -19.12
CA THR A 39 16.75 6.04 -20.54
C THR A 39 16.37 4.65 -21.01
N ILE A 40 15.14 4.50 -21.51
CA ILE A 40 14.61 3.26 -22.07
C ILE A 40 14.64 3.33 -23.61
N TYR A 41 15.02 2.21 -24.22
CA TYR A 41 14.83 1.95 -25.64
C TYR A 41 13.88 0.78 -25.80
N TRP A 42 12.68 1.00 -26.34
CA TRP A 42 11.64 -0.03 -26.47
C TRP A 42 11.17 -0.19 -27.92
N SER A 43 10.96 -1.45 -28.33
CA SER A 43 10.32 -1.80 -29.59
C SER A 43 9.10 -2.65 -29.27
N GLU A 44 7.91 -2.08 -29.49
CA GLU A 44 6.62 -2.75 -29.34
C GLU A 44 6.52 -3.96 -30.29
N GLU A 45 6.90 -3.80 -31.57
CA GLU A 45 6.90 -4.85 -32.59
C GLU A 45 7.71 -6.09 -32.15
N LYS A 46 8.86 -5.87 -31.50
CA LYS A 46 9.75 -6.95 -31.04
C LYS A 46 9.48 -7.36 -29.59
N ASN A 47 8.56 -6.67 -28.90
CA ASN A 47 8.39 -6.67 -27.45
C ASN A 47 9.73 -6.74 -26.68
N LYS A 48 10.70 -5.91 -27.10
CA LYS A 48 12.05 -5.92 -26.53
C LYS A 48 12.39 -4.53 -26.03
N ALA A 49 12.97 -4.46 -24.85
CA ALA A 49 13.40 -3.21 -24.25
C ALA A 49 14.81 -3.30 -23.68
N TYR A 50 15.50 -2.18 -23.70
CA TYR A 50 16.81 -2.01 -23.10
C TYR A 50 16.83 -0.78 -22.19
N LEU A 51 17.59 -0.88 -21.10
CA LEU A 51 17.93 0.25 -20.23
C LEU A 51 19.33 0.73 -20.59
N SER A 52 19.47 2.04 -20.71
CA SER A 52 20.77 2.71 -20.72
C SER A 52 21.08 3.18 -19.31
N ILE A 53 22.14 2.64 -18.72
CA ILE A 53 22.60 2.96 -17.36
C ILE A 53 23.88 3.75 -17.47
N LEU A 54 23.90 4.96 -16.94
CA LEU A 54 25.09 5.81 -16.88
C LEU A 54 26.08 5.29 -15.82
N PRO A 55 27.40 5.57 -15.96
CA PRO A 55 28.39 5.15 -14.98
C PRO A 55 28.11 5.62 -13.54
N ASP A 56 27.54 6.81 -13.36
CA ASP A 56 27.16 7.39 -12.06
C ASP A 56 25.86 6.84 -11.48
N GLN A 57 25.08 6.10 -12.29
CA GLN A 57 23.88 5.41 -11.86
C GLN A 57 24.16 4.01 -11.32
N LEU A 58 25.35 3.45 -11.57
CA LEU A 58 25.79 2.18 -11.02
C LEU A 58 26.11 2.34 -9.52
N GLU A 59 25.67 1.37 -8.72
CA GLU A 59 25.82 1.33 -7.25
C GLU A 59 25.20 2.54 -6.51
N LYS A 60 24.44 3.38 -7.22
CA LYS A 60 23.52 4.36 -6.62
C LYS A 60 22.23 3.65 -6.21
N VAL A 61 21.71 4.02 -5.03
CA VAL A 61 20.50 3.43 -4.47
C VAL A 61 19.27 4.23 -4.92
N TYR A 62 18.24 3.50 -5.31
CA TYR A 62 16.92 3.95 -5.76
C TYR A 62 15.83 3.20 -5.00
N LEU A 63 14.55 3.52 -5.20
CA LEU A 63 13.42 2.79 -4.63
C LEU A 63 12.66 2.06 -5.75
N ALA A 64 12.20 0.84 -5.48
CA ALA A 64 11.30 0.10 -6.35
C ALA A 64 9.99 -0.15 -5.60
N GLY A 65 8.88 0.24 -6.21
CA GLY A 65 7.52 -0.09 -5.78
C GLY A 65 6.86 -1.00 -6.81
N LEU A 66 6.24 -2.08 -6.34
CA LEU A 66 5.51 -3.00 -7.20
C LEU A 66 4.02 -2.93 -6.88
N THR A 67 3.19 -2.96 -7.92
CA THR A 67 1.72 -3.00 -7.80
C THR A 67 1.18 -4.06 -8.74
N ARG A 68 0.30 -4.94 -8.26
CA ARG A 68 -0.49 -5.83 -9.11
C ARG A 68 -1.69 -5.05 -9.62
N GLN A 69 -1.73 -4.77 -10.92
CA GLN A 69 -2.83 -4.04 -11.55
C GLN A 69 -4.07 -4.89 -11.70
N SER A 70 -3.89 -6.15 -12.13
CA SER A 70 -4.98 -7.11 -12.26
C SER A 70 -4.44 -8.53 -12.15
N GLY A 71 -5.20 -9.44 -11.55
CA GLY A 71 -4.90 -10.86 -11.52
C GLY A 71 -6.04 -11.71 -12.08
N ASP A 72 -6.37 -12.79 -11.38
CA ASP A 72 -7.44 -13.70 -11.77
C ASP A 72 -8.83 -13.23 -11.28
N GLY A 73 -8.89 -12.17 -10.48
CA GLY A 73 -10.13 -11.63 -9.93
C GLY A 73 -10.74 -12.48 -8.81
N TYR A 74 -10.01 -13.50 -8.33
CA TYR A 74 -10.44 -14.38 -7.24
C TYR A 74 -9.39 -14.50 -6.13
N TYR A 75 -8.22 -15.07 -6.40
CA TYR A 75 -7.12 -15.15 -5.43
C TYR A 75 -6.09 -14.02 -5.60
N LEU A 76 -5.88 -13.60 -6.84
CA LEU A 76 -5.02 -12.50 -7.22
C LEU A 76 -5.94 -11.34 -7.63
N ASP A 77 -6.24 -10.51 -6.65
CA ASP A 77 -7.03 -9.30 -6.82
C ASP A 77 -6.32 -8.24 -7.70
N GLY A 78 -7.01 -7.14 -7.99
CA GLY A 78 -6.43 -5.98 -8.68
C GLY A 78 -5.96 -4.89 -7.71
N SER A 79 -5.26 -3.91 -8.26
CA SER A 79 -4.86 -2.67 -7.57
C SER A 79 -4.09 -2.85 -6.25
N SER A 80 -3.39 -3.96 -6.05
CA SER A 80 -2.68 -4.27 -4.80
C SER A 80 -1.26 -3.71 -4.81
N MET A 81 -0.95 -2.81 -3.86
CA MET A 81 0.45 -2.49 -3.56
C MET A 81 1.14 -3.73 -2.97
N LEU A 82 2.24 -4.13 -3.60
CA LEU A 82 3.04 -5.29 -3.21
C LEU A 82 4.32 -4.84 -2.49
N ASN A 83 5.39 -5.62 -2.63
CA ASN A 83 6.67 -5.31 -2.03
C ASN A 83 7.24 -3.99 -2.54
N GLU A 84 7.85 -3.26 -1.62
CA GLU A 84 8.73 -2.13 -1.88
C GLU A 84 10.12 -2.40 -1.32
N TYR A 85 11.16 -1.90 -1.98
CA TYR A 85 12.53 -2.03 -1.48
C TYR A 85 13.50 -1.05 -2.14
N PRO A 86 14.57 -0.67 -1.43
CA PRO A 86 15.67 0.04 -2.05
C PRO A 86 16.46 -0.91 -2.96
N PHE A 87 16.88 -0.43 -4.13
CA PHE A 87 17.65 -1.22 -5.08
C PHE A 87 18.85 -0.47 -5.64
N MET A 88 19.80 -1.20 -6.22
CA MET A 88 20.87 -0.63 -7.05
C MET A 88 21.19 -1.56 -8.23
N PHE A 89 21.77 -0.99 -9.29
CA PHE A 89 22.40 -1.76 -10.36
C PHE A 89 23.89 -1.92 -10.08
N LYS A 90 24.36 -3.18 -10.00
CA LYS A 90 25.78 -3.48 -9.76
C LYS A 90 26.41 -4.13 -10.98
N GLN A 91 27.47 -3.54 -11.50
CA GLN A 91 28.23 -4.11 -12.62
C GLN A 91 29.34 -5.03 -12.11
N ILE A 92 29.38 -6.26 -12.62
CA ILE A 92 30.46 -7.23 -12.38
C ILE A 92 30.96 -7.74 -13.72
N GLY A 93 32.07 -7.18 -14.19
CA GLY A 93 32.60 -7.46 -15.53
C GLY A 93 31.56 -7.17 -16.61
N ASN A 94 31.13 -8.22 -17.33
CA ASN A 94 30.13 -8.12 -18.39
C ASN A 94 28.66 -8.26 -17.91
N ARG A 95 28.44 -8.46 -16.60
CA ARG A 95 27.12 -8.68 -16.03
C ARG A 95 26.66 -7.44 -15.27
N VAL A 96 25.35 -7.20 -15.28
CA VAL A 96 24.70 -6.21 -14.42
C VAL A 96 23.67 -6.95 -13.57
N GLN A 97 23.74 -6.75 -12.26
CA GLN A 97 22.82 -7.31 -11.28
C GLN A 97 21.81 -6.24 -10.85
N PHE A 98 20.55 -6.65 -10.71
CA PHE A 98 19.53 -5.89 -10.01
C PHE A 98 19.50 -6.38 -8.56
N VAL A 99 19.88 -5.51 -7.64
CA VAL A 99 20.20 -5.87 -6.25
C VAL A 99 19.26 -5.13 -5.31
N ASN A 100 18.54 -5.86 -4.47
CA ASN A 100 17.81 -5.30 -3.33
C ASN A 100 18.80 -5.02 -2.19
N VAL A 101 18.87 -3.76 -1.77
CA VAL A 101 19.80 -3.25 -0.77
C VAL A 101 19.26 -3.55 0.63
N ASN A 102 20.11 -4.16 1.47
CA ASN A 102 19.75 -4.42 2.85
C ASN A 102 19.98 -3.17 3.70
N VAL A 103 18.89 -2.60 4.21
CA VAL A 103 18.88 -1.37 5.02
C VAL A 103 18.41 -1.60 6.45
N LYS A 104 18.24 -2.88 6.86
CA LYS A 104 17.70 -3.26 8.18
C LYS A 104 18.73 -3.18 9.29
N PHE A 105 20.01 -3.15 8.95
CA PHE A 105 21.14 -3.08 9.89
C PHE A 105 22.01 -1.89 9.49
N ARG A 106 22.31 -1.00 10.44
CA ARG A 106 23.03 0.25 10.18
C ARG A 106 24.01 0.55 11.29
N ALA A 107 24.99 1.37 10.98
CA ALA A 107 25.84 2.05 11.95
C ALA A 107 26.30 3.38 11.35
N ASP A 108 26.68 4.33 12.19
CA ASP A 108 27.27 5.60 11.75
C ASP A 108 28.49 5.33 10.86
N LYS A 109 28.60 6.08 9.76
CA LYS A 109 29.67 5.89 8.76
C LYS A 109 31.07 6.00 9.36
N ASP A 110 31.23 6.84 10.37
CA ASP A 110 32.50 7.04 11.08
C ASP A 110 32.75 5.98 12.16
N SER A 111 31.73 5.19 12.52
CA SER A 111 31.87 4.09 13.47
C SER A 111 32.61 2.90 12.86
N PRO A 112 33.52 2.25 13.59
CA PRO A 112 34.08 0.96 13.18
C PRO A 112 33.03 -0.10 12.86
N PHE A 113 31.84 -0.01 13.47
CA PHE A 113 30.74 -0.93 13.22
C PHE A 113 30.17 -0.80 11.81
N SER A 114 30.29 0.33 11.10
CA SER A 114 29.87 0.42 9.69
C SER A 114 30.54 -0.65 8.84
N ARG A 115 31.86 -0.82 9.01
CA ARG A 115 32.60 -1.89 8.31
C ARG A 115 32.15 -3.29 8.73
N SER A 116 31.71 -3.46 9.98
CA SER A 116 31.20 -4.74 10.46
C SER A 116 29.86 -5.08 9.82
N VAL A 117 28.94 -4.11 9.79
CA VAL A 117 27.64 -4.24 9.12
C VAL A 117 27.84 -4.59 7.65
N ASP A 118 28.70 -3.85 6.93
CA ASP A 118 28.99 -4.09 5.51
C ASP A 118 29.58 -5.48 5.24
N ARG A 119 30.36 -6.04 6.18
CA ARG A 119 31.01 -7.35 6.02
C ARG A 119 30.14 -8.54 6.41
N HIS A 120 29.15 -8.34 7.28
CA HIS A 120 28.34 -9.42 7.86
C HIS A 120 26.87 -9.38 7.43
N THR A 121 26.47 -8.39 6.65
CA THR A 121 25.16 -8.34 6.03
C THR A 121 25.30 -8.44 4.51
N SER A 122 24.41 -9.21 3.88
CA SER A 122 24.36 -9.31 2.43
C SER A 122 23.18 -8.53 1.89
N HIS A 123 23.37 -7.98 0.70
CA HIS A 123 22.28 -7.60 -0.19
C HIS A 123 21.72 -8.83 -0.92
N SER A 124 20.55 -8.70 -1.53
CA SER A 124 19.91 -9.80 -2.25
C SER A 124 19.93 -9.53 -3.76
N ILE A 125 20.42 -10.49 -4.54
CA ILE A 125 20.37 -10.40 -6.01
C ILE A 125 18.98 -10.87 -6.44
N LEU A 126 18.21 -9.97 -7.04
CA LEU A 126 16.88 -10.28 -7.56
C LEU A 126 16.96 -10.93 -8.93
N SER A 127 17.77 -10.33 -9.81
CA SER A 127 17.96 -10.79 -11.18
C SER A 127 19.27 -10.27 -11.75
N SER A 128 19.65 -10.74 -12.93
CA SER A 128 20.84 -10.25 -13.61
C SER A 128 20.77 -10.40 -15.12
N THR A 129 21.52 -9.56 -15.81
CA THR A 129 21.58 -9.52 -17.27
C THR A 129 23.02 -9.27 -17.73
N ILE A 130 23.24 -9.27 -19.04
CA ILE A 130 24.55 -8.95 -19.64
C ILE A 130 24.49 -7.60 -20.34
N ILE A 131 25.66 -6.98 -20.51
CA ILE A 131 25.77 -5.76 -21.32
C ILE A 131 25.70 -6.17 -22.80
N GLU A 132 24.78 -5.56 -23.55
CA GLU A 132 24.39 -5.98 -24.91
C GLU A 132 25.19 -5.29 -26.02
N SER A 133 25.86 -4.18 -25.71
CA SER A 133 26.62 -3.38 -26.68
C SER A 133 27.97 -2.92 -26.13
N ASP A 134 28.80 -2.37 -27.01
CA ASP A 134 29.86 -1.47 -26.57
C ASP A 134 29.23 -0.23 -25.87
N PRO A 135 29.89 0.39 -24.89
CA PRO A 135 29.38 1.58 -24.22
C PRO A 135 29.05 2.71 -25.21
N HIS A 136 28.08 3.54 -24.86
CA HIS A 136 27.72 4.67 -25.69
C HIS A 136 28.91 5.66 -25.77
N PRO A 137 29.30 6.14 -26.97
CA PRO A 137 30.57 6.83 -27.17
C PRO A 137 30.66 8.23 -26.54
N LYS A 138 29.54 8.81 -26.09
CA LYS A 138 29.52 10.18 -25.53
C LYS A 138 29.51 10.21 -24.01
N ASP A 139 28.68 9.38 -23.39
CA ASP A 139 28.40 9.37 -21.94
C ASP A 139 28.85 8.07 -21.27
N SER A 140 29.43 7.14 -22.05
CA SER A 140 29.88 5.82 -21.59
C SER A 140 28.79 4.97 -20.96
N SER A 141 27.51 5.25 -21.25
CA SER A 141 26.40 4.44 -20.73
C SER A 141 26.47 3.00 -21.24
N ILE A 142 26.07 2.06 -20.39
CA ILE A 142 25.96 0.65 -20.77
C ILE A 142 24.51 0.34 -21.13
N LEU A 143 24.33 -0.57 -22.10
CA LEU A 143 23.02 -1.01 -22.55
C LEU A 143 22.73 -2.42 -22.04
N VAL A 144 21.62 -2.60 -21.34
CA VAL A 144 21.20 -3.90 -20.77
C VAL A 144 19.78 -4.26 -21.16
N ASN A 145 19.50 -5.55 -21.39
CA ASN A 145 18.15 -6.03 -21.68
C ASN A 145 17.33 -6.15 -20.38
N ILE A 146 16.25 -5.37 -20.28
CA ILE A 146 15.40 -5.31 -19.08
C ILE A 146 14.43 -6.48 -18.93
N GLY A 147 14.16 -7.23 -20.01
CA GLY A 147 13.33 -8.44 -19.94
C GLY A 147 13.94 -9.54 -19.07
N ASN A 148 15.28 -9.53 -18.91
CA ASN A 148 15.95 -10.43 -17.97
C ASN A 148 15.88 -9.95 -16.51
N LEU A 149 15.53 -8.67 -16.29
CA LEU A 149 15.50 -8.07 -14.97
C LEU A 149 14.11 -8.10 -14.35
N PHE A 150 13.07 -7.85 -15.14
CA PHE A 150 11.69 -7.65 -14.65
C PHE A 150 10.67 -8.70 -15.10
N ILE A 151 10.94 -9.50 -16.15
CA ILE A 151 10.04 -10.60 -16.56
C ILE A 151 10.46 -11.88 -15.82
N TYR A 152 9.97 -12.01 -14.59
CA TYR A 152 10.11 -13.16 -13.70
C TYR A 152 8.86 -13.30 -12.82
N ASP A 153 8.72 -14.42 -12.11
CA ASP A 153 7.60 -14.66 -11.19
C ASP A 153 7.72 -13.77 -9.93
N ILE A 154 7.20 -12.54 -10.01
CA ILE A 154 7.36 -11.46 -9.03
C ILE A 154 6.82 -11.83 -7.64
N GLU A 155 5.62 -12.40 -7.60
CA GLU A 155 4.95 -12.75 -6.34
C GLU A 155 5.20 -14.18 -5.91
N GLU A 156 6.05 -14.90 -6.64
CA GLU A 156 6.29 -16.33 -6.47
C GLU A 156 4.98 -17.12 -6.60
N VAL A 157 4.11 -16.75 -7.55
CA VAL A 157 2.81 -17.38 -7.82
C VAL A 157 2.98 -18.88 -8.03
N THR A 158 4.04 -19.31 -8.71
CA THR A 158 4.38 -20.73 -8.89
C THR A 158 4.52 -21.45 -7.54
N ARG A 159 5.18 -20.82 -6.56
CA ARG A 159 5.37 -21.37 -5.22
C ARG A 159 4.10 -21.27 -4.38
N LYS A 160 3.48 -20.08 -4.32
CA LYS A 160 2.27 -19.82 -3.52
C LYS A 160 1.08 -20.66 -3.95
N SER A 161 0.94 -20.90 -5.26
CA SER A 161 -0.08 -21.79 -5.81
C SER A 161 0.22 -23.28 -5.61
N GLN A 162 1.28 -23.64 -4.86
CA GLN A 162 1.69 -25.02 -4.59
C GLN A 162 1.85 -25.85 -5.88
N GLY A 163 2.32 -25.21 -6.95
CA GLY A 163 2.54 -25.83 -8.26
C GLY A 163 1.27 -26.09 -9.08
N ILE A 164 0.14 -25.44 -8.77
CA ILE A 164 -1.03 -25.37 -9.65
C ILE A 164 -0.66 -24.60 -10.92
N TYR A 165 0.05 -23.48 -10.75
CA TYR A 165 0.56 -22.65 -11.85
C TYR A 165 2.06 -22.84 -12.05
N SER A 166 2.49 -22.71 -13.30
CA SER A 166 3.90 -22.56 -13.66
C SER A 166 4.10 -21.26 -14.45
N PHE A 167 5.16 -20.53 -14.11
CA PHE A 167 5.50 -19.29 -14.81
C PHE A 167 5.90 -19.55 -16.27
N ASP A 168 5.28 -18.79 -17.18
CA ASP A 168 5.47 -18.91 -18.60
C ASP A 168 6.09 -17.65 -19.21
N LYS A 169 7.42 -17.63 -19.18
CA LYS A 169 8.20 -16.49 -19.68
C LYS A 169 7.98 -16.20 -21.17
N LYS A 170 7.62 -17.20 -21.98
CA LYS A 170 7.47 -17.03 -23.44
C LYS A 170 6.26 -16.16 -23.78
N ASP A 171 5.17 -16.36 -23.04
CA ASP A 171 3.90 -15.65 -23.26
C ASP A 171 3.74 -14.47 -22.26
N SER A 172 4.84 -14.05 -21.62
CA SER A 172 4.94 -12.86 -20.76
C SER A 172 5.63 -11.71 -21.51
N TYR A 173 5.16 -10.47 -21.34
CA TYR A 173 5.55 -9.34 -22.20
C TYR A 173 5.43 -7.97 -21.53
N PHE A 174 6.11 -6.96 -22.09
CA PHE A 174 5.95 -5.55 -21.71
C PHE A 174 4.67 -4.97 -22.31
N LYS A 175 3.88 -4.24 -21.51
CA LYS A 175 2.68 -3.53 -21.97
C LYS A 175 2.97 -2.07 -22.31
N ASP A 176 3.63 -1.36 -21.41
CA ASP A 176 4.00 0.04 -21.56
C ASP A 176 5.29 0.32 -20.78
N LEU A 177 6.06 1.30 -21.26
CA LEU A 177 7.35 1.71 -20.69
C LEU A 177 7.50 3.22 -20.77
N LYS A 178 7.41 3.87 -19.61
CA LYS A 178 7.54 5.33 -19.49
C LYS A 178 8.72 5.68 -18.59
N SER A 179 9.35 6.81 -18.88
CA SER A 179 10.42 7.35 -18.05
C SER A 179 10.23 8.85 -17.91
N PHE A 180 10.43 9.34 -16.70
CA PHE A 180 10.26 10.72 -16.27
C PHE A 180 11.50 11.13 -15.47
N PRO A 181 11.74 12.42 -15.19
CA PRO A 181 12.98 12.88 -14.57
C PRO A 181 13.36 12.15 -13.26
N PHE A 182 12.38 11.76 -12.45
CA PHE A 182 12.61 11.18 -11.12
C PHE A 182 12.11 9.74 -10.98
N ASN A 183 11.46 9.18 -11.99
CA ASN A 183 10.92 7.83 -11.96
C ASN A 183 10.86 7.17 -13.34
N THR A 184 10.82 5.85 -13.35
CA THR A 184 10.69 5.00 -14.53
C THR A 184 9.61 3.96 -14.25
N GLU A 185 8.60 3.92 -15.10
CA GLU A 185 7.41 3.09 -14.94
C GLU A 185 7.45 1.94 -15.96
N ILE A 186 7.31 0.72 -15.45
CA ILE A 186 7.40 -0.51 -16.23
C ILE A 186 6.12 -1.32 -16.04
N GLU A 187 5.30 -1.41 -17.08
CA GLU A 187 4.13 -2.27 -17.10
C GLU A 187 4.43 -3.59 -17.80
N ILE A 188 4.10 -4.69 -17.13
CA ILE A 188 4.34 -6.06 -17.62
C ILE A 188 3.11 -6.93 -17.42
N ALA A 189 2.89 -7.82 -18.37
CA ALA A 189 1.93 -8.90 -18.27
C ALA A 189 2.70 -10.23 -18.10
N LEU A 190 2.45 -10.92 -16.99
CA LEU A 190 3.09 -12.18 -16.66
C LEU A 190 2.09 -13.33 -16.79
N HIS A 191 2.40 -14.27 -17.67
CA HIS A 191 1.54 -15.43 -17.94
C HIS A 191 1.92 -16.61 -17.06
N PHE A 192 0.90 -17.31 -16.57
CA PHE A 192 1.00 -18.51 -15.76
C PHE A 192 0.14 -19.62 -16.35
N LYS A 193 0.76 -20.76 -16.64
CA LYS A 193 0.09 -21.96 -17.17
C LYS A 193 -0.38 -22.82 -16.00
N GLY A 194 -1.68 -23.03 -15.91
CA GLY A 194 -2.32 -23.87 -14.89
C GLY A 194 -2.36 -25.34 -15.29
N LYS A 195 -2.28 -26.23 -14.30
CA LYS A 195 -2.58 -27.65 -14.49
C LYS A 195 -4.09 -27.86 -14.67
N LYS A 196 -4.49 -28.88 -15.43
CA LYS A 196 -5.91 -29.26 -15.57
C LYS A 196 -6.47 -29.72 -14.22
N GLY A 197 -7.56 -29.11 -13.75
CA GLY A 197 -8.36 -29.68 -12.65
C GLY A 197 -8.94 -28.69 -11.63
N LYS A 198 -8.39 -27.49 -11.45
CA LYS A 198 -8.95 -26.49 -10.52
C LYS A 198 -9.73 -25.44 -11.30
N TYR A 199 -11.04 -25.40 -11.13
CA TYR A 199 -11.92 -24.38 -11.72
C TYR A 199 -11.81 -23.08 -10.91
N ILE A 200 -11.79 -21.96 -11.62
CA ILE A 200 -11.82 -20.59 -11.11
C ILE A 200 -12.83 -19.87 -11.99
N TYR A 201 -13.96 -19.46 -11.41
CA TYR A 201 -15.14 -18.99 -12.14
C TYR A 201 -14.95 -17.61 -12.78
N THR A 202 -14.01 -16.82 -12.27
CA THR A 202 -13.65 -15.49 -12.79
C THR A 202 -12.80 -15.55 -14.06
N LEU A 203 -12.30 -16.74 -14.43
CA LEU A 203 -11.45 -16.92 -15.59
C LEU A 203 -12.18 -17.64 -16.73
N PRO A 204 -12.01 -17.19 -18.00
CA PRO A 204 -12.48 -17.96 -19.16
C PRO A 204 -11.86 -19.36 -19.24
N SER A 205 -10.63 -19.51 -18.76
CA SER A 205 -9.97 -20.81 -18.59
C SER A 205 -9.04 -20.77 -17.38
N SER A 206 -9.30 -21.62 -16.40
CA SER A 206 -8.47 -21.70 -15.17
C SER A 206 -7.07 -22.28 -15.44
N THR A 207 -6.81 -22.77 -16.65
CA THR A 207 -5.49 -23.25 -17.09
C THR A 207 -4.57 -22.15 -17.62
N SER A 208 -5.03 -20.90 -17.69
CA SER A 208 -4.24 -19.78 -18.19
C SER A 208 -4.61 -18.53 -17.40
N VAL A 209 -3.63 -17.93 -16.75
CA VAL A 209 -3.79 -16.68 -16.00
C VAL A 209 -2.76 -15.68 -16.50
N LEU A 210 -3.22 -14.47 -16.81
CA LEU A 210 -2.37 -13.35 -17.15
C LEU A 210 -2.49 -12.30 -16.04
N VAL A 211 -1.39 -12.07 -15.31
CA VAL A 211 -1.35 -11.11 -14.21
C VAL A 211 -0.59 -9.87 -14.67
N ASN A 212 -1.20 -8.70 -14.55
CA ASN A 212 -0.58 -7.43 -14.92
C ASN A 212 0.06 -6.79 -13.69
N TYR A 213 1.31 -6.37 -13.84
CA TYR A 213 2.07 -5.67 -12.81
C TYR A 213 2.57 -4.33 -13.32
N HIS A 214 2.69 -3.41 -12.38
CA HIS A 214 3.30 -2.11 -12.53
C HIS A 214 4.51 -2.02 -11.61
N VAL A 215 5.66 -1.67 -12.16
CA VAL A 215 6.90 -1.48 -11.39
C VAL A 215 7.37 -0.05 -11.55
N SER A 216 7.33 0.71 -10.46
CA SER A 216 7.83 2.08 -10.38
C SER A 216 9.24 2.07 -9.81
N LEU A 217 10.22 2.51 -10.59
CA LEU A 217 11.58 2.76 -10.13
C LEU A 217 11.74 4.26 -9.89
N SER A 218 12.03 4.69 -8.67
CA SER A 218 12.14 6.12 -8.34
C SER A 218 13.49 6.48 -7.71
N ALA A 219 13.92 7.72 -7.94
CA ALA A 219 14.97 8.32 -7.14
C ALA A 219 14.53 8.42 -5.68
N ILE A 220 15.47 8.27 -4.74
CA ILE A 220 15.20 8.63 -3.33
C ILE A 220 15.09 10.16 -3.28
N PRO A 221 13.96 10.74 -2.83
CA PRO A 221 13.81 12.18 -2.71
C PRO A 221 14.89 12.77 -1.80
N GLU A 222 15.57 13.82 -2.26
CA GLU A 222 16.45 14.63 -1.41
C GLU A 222 15.60 15.69 -0.70
N THR A 223 15.21 15.42 0.54
CA THR A 223 14.34 16.29 1.35
C THR A 223 15.06 16.74 2.62
N ASP A 224 14.56 17.79 3.25
CA ASP A 224 14.94 18.22 4.60
C ASP A 224 14.12 17.47 5.69
N TYR A 225 13.40 16.42 5.30
CA TYR A 225 12.54 15.63 6.17
C TYR A 225 13.32 15.12 7.38
N GLN A 226 12.78 15.40 8.57
CA GLN A 226 13.31 14.89 9.82
C GLN A 226 12.49 13.67 10.26
N PRO A 227 13.12 12.48 10.36
CA PRO A 227 12.48 11.30 10.93
C PRO A 227 12.00 11.57 12.35
N ARG A 228 10.80 11.11 12.67
CA ARG A 228 10.20 11.26 14.01
C ARG A 228 10.14 9.91 14.69
N LEU A 229 10.61 9.84 15.94
CA LEU A 229 10.63 8.58 16.70
C LEU A 229 9.20 8.11 16.99
N ALA A 230 8.98 6.81 16.84
CA ALA A 230 7.74 6.16 17.25
C ALA A 230 7.67 5.99 18.77
N ASP A 231 6.45 5.99 19.30
CA ASP A 231 6.14 5.71 20.69
C ASP A 231 4.98 4.73 20.74
N ASP A 232 5.13 3.62 21.47
CA ASP A 232 4.14 2.53 21.49
C ASP A 232 2.80 2.95 22.12
N ARG A 233 2.74 4.08 22.83
CA ARG A 233 1.49 4.67 23.34
C ARG A 233 0.61 5.28 22.24
N VAL A 234 1.17 5.56 21.06
CA VAL A 234 0.49 6.24 19.95
C VAL A 234 0.64 5.43 18.66
N GLY A 235 -0.44 4.76 18.26
CA GLY A 235 -0.47 3.81 17.15
C GLY A 235 -0.11 4.35 15.77
N HIS A 236 1.15 4.18 15.36
CA HIS A 236 1.61 4.48 14.01
C HIS A 236 2.28 3.27 13.36
N PHE A 237 2.17 3.16 12.03
CA PHE A 237 3.05 2.30 11.25
C PHE A 237 4.48 2.81 11.37
N VAL A 238 5.44 1.89 11.35
CA VAL A 238 6.84 2.24 11.61
C VAL A 238 7.80 1.71 10.57
N THR A 239 8.79 2.53 10.25
CA THR A 239 10.03 2.13 9.60
C THR A 239 11.04 1.76 10.68
N ILE A 240 11.52 0.52 10.67
CA ILE A 240 12.38 -0.03 11.72
C ILE A 240 13.73 -0.50 11.17
N TYR A 241 14.81 -0.21 11.91
CA TYR A 241 16.14 -0.76 11.67
C TYR A 241 16.88 -1.01 12.99
N GLN A 242 17.93 -1.84 12.93
CA GLN A 242 18.86 -2.02 14.04
C GLN A 242 20.08 -1.12 13.88
N ASP A 243 20.34 -0.28 14.87
CA ASP A 243 21.51 0.57 15.01
C ASP A 243 22.61 -0.12 15.84
N TYR A 244 23.73 -0.42 15.20
CA TYR A 244 24.92 -1.03 15.81
C TYR A 244 26.00 0.01 16.17
N THR A 245 25.70 1.30 16.06
CA THR A 245 26.65 2.36 16.41
C THR A 245 27.08 2.27 17.88
N ASP A 246 26.13 2.02 18.79
CA ASP A 246 26.38 1.84 20.21
C ASP A 246 25.64 0.61 20.77
N VAL A 247 26.38 -0.49 20.90
CA VAL A 247 25.89 -1.77 21.42
C VAL A 247 25.61 -1.79 22.93
N ARG A 248 25.85 -0.68 23.64
CA ARG A 248 25.57 -0.55 25.09
C ARG A 248 24.14 -0.09 25.37
N LYS A 249 23.36 0.27 24.35
CA LYS A 249 21.95 0.60 24.47
C LYS A 249 21.13 -0.66 24.80
N ILE A 250 20.04 -0.49 25.54
CA ILE A 250 19.14 -1.59 25.94
C ILE A 250 18.55 -2.31 24.72
N SER A 251 18.23 -1.54 23.67
CA SER A 251 17.65 -2.05 22.43
C SER A 251 18.43 -1.49 21.24
N PRO A 252 18.75 -2.31 20.22
CA PRO A 252 19.34 -1.83 18.97
C PRO A 252 18.29 -1.21 18.04
N TYR A 253 17.00 -1.36 18.32
CA TYR A 253 15.94 -0.96 17.40
C TYR A 253 15.68 0.54 17.45
N ILE A 254 15.73 1.18 16.28
CA ILE A 254 15.21 2.51 16.04
C ILE A 254 13.95 2.38 15.20
N ARG A 255 12.90 3.09 15.62
CA ARG A 255 11.58 3.07 14.99
C ARG A 255 11.19 4.50 14.66
N TYR A 256 10.95 4.78 13.38
CA TYR A 256 10.40 6.05 12.93
C TYR A 256 8.92 5.85 12.58
N VAL A 257 8.07 6.81 12.95
CA VAL A 257 6.69 6.83 12.45
C VAL A 257 6.70 7.05 10.94
N ASN A 258 5.84 6.32 10.23
CA ASN A 258 5.60 6.56 8.82
C ASN A 258 4.66 7.75 8.68
N ARG A 259 5.08 8.82 8.02
CA ARG A 259 4.26 10.03 7.83
C ARG A 259 4.67 10.85 6.61
N TRP A 260 3.76 11.67 6.12
CA TRP A 260 4.05 12.63 5.05
C TRP A 260 4.90 13.80 5.52
N ASN A 261 5.70 14.36 4.62
CA ASN A 261 6.49 15.56 4.89
C ASN A 261 5.63 16.83 4.80
N LEU A 262 5.02 17.23 5.91
CA LEU A 262 4.27 18.47 6.02
C LEU A 262 5.07 19.57 6.71
N GLU A 263 5.33 20.62 5.94
CA GLU A 263 5.94 21.85 6.42
C GLU A 263 5.03 23.06 6.26
N LYS A 264 4.87 23.87 7.31
CA LYS A 264 4.09 25.10 7.22
C LYS A 264 4.72 26.06 6.22
N LYS A 265 3.92 26.59 5.29
CA LYS A 265 4.30 27.71 4.42
C LYS A 265 4.70 28.95 5.22
N ASN A 266 4.00 29.21 6.32
CA ASN A 266 4.30 30.25 7.29
C ASN A 266 4.68 29.63 8.65
N PRO A 267 5.97 29.36 8.95
CA PRO A 267 6.40 28.67 10.17
C PRO A 267 6.13 29.41 11.49
N GLN A 268 5.71 30.68 11.43
CA GLN A 268 5.35 31.49 12.60
C GLN A 268 3.86 31.42 12.93
N ALA A 269 3.03 31.00 11.97
CA ALA A 269 1.59 31.00 12.15
C ALA A 269 1.16 29.80 12.98
N LYS A 270 0.18 30.01 13.87
CA LYS A 270 -0.43 28.92 14.65
C LYS A 270 -1.02 27.87 13.70
N ILE A 271 -1.73 28.32 12.68
CA ILE A 271 -2.27 27.52 11.58
C ILE A 271 -1.73 28.07 10.26
N SER A 272 -1.25 27.21 9.37
CA SER A 272 -0.76 27.57 8.04
C SER A 272 -1.11 26.49 7.03
N GLU A 273 -1.29 26.87 5.76
CA GLU A 273 -1.23 25.88 4.68
C GLU A 273 0.16 25.22 4.64
N PRO A 274 0.26 23.95 4.24
CA PRO A 274 1.55 23.32 4.01
C PRO A 274 2.23 23.87 2.75
N LYS A 275 3.55 23.75 2.64
CA LYS A 275 4.30 24.02 1.41
C LYS A 275 3.87 23.08 0.28
N GLN A 276 3.65 21.81 0.62
CA GLN A 276 3.15 20.77 -0.26
C GLN A 276 2.03 20.02 0.49
N PRO A 277 0.77 20.10 0.03
CA PRO A 277 -0.31 19.32 0.61
C PRO A 277 -0.20 17.84 0.18
N ILE A 278 -0.83 16.96 0.95
CA ILE A 278 -1.06 15.56 0.58
C ILE A 278 -2.19 15.56 -0.45
N VAL A 279 -1.92 15.02 -1.64
CA VAL A 279 -2.88 15.05 -2.75
C VAL A 279 -3.33 13.63 -3.07
N TYR A 280 -4.62 13.36 -2.87
CA TYR A 280 -5.25 12.12 -3.32
C TYR A 280 -6.01 12.35 -4.63
N TRP A 281 -5.86 11.42 -5.56
CA TRP A 281 -6.60 11.39 -6.82
C TRP A 281 -7.68 10.33 -6.78
N LEU A 282 -8.92 10.73 -7.05
CA LEU A 282 -10.03 9.81 -7.29
C LEU A 282 -9.84 9.18 -8.67
N GLU A 283 -9.60 7.88 -8.74
CA GLU A 283 -9.51 7.14 -10.01
C GLU A 283 -10.81 7.34 -10.81
N ASN A 284 -10.68 7.42 -12.13
CA ASN A 284 -11.83 7.64 -13.01
C ASN A 284 -12.80 6.45 -13.06
N SER A 285 -12.41 5.29 -12.51
CA SER A 285 -13.24 4.09 -12.33
C SER A 285 -14.29 4.21 -11.21
N ILE A 286 -14.14 5.15 -10.27
CA ILE A 286 -15.06 5.32 -9.15
C ILE A 286 -16.44 5.75 -9.71
N PRO A 287 -17.53 5.02 -9.38
CA PRO A 287 -18.89 5.39 -9.79
C PRO A 287 -19.23 6.82 -9.38
N TYR A 288 -19.89 7.56 -10.28
CA TYR A 288 -20.12 9.00 -10.11
C TYR A 288 -20.86 9.34 -8.82
N GLU A 289 -21.83 8.50 -8.46
CA GLU A 289 -22.67 8.62 -7.26
C GLU A 289 -21.87 8.50 -5.95
N PHE A 290 -20.73 7.81 -5.94
CA PHE A 290 -19.93 7.61 -4.73
C PHE A 290 -18.75 8.58 -4.60
N ARG A 291 -18.41 9.33 -5.66
CA ARG A 291 -17.26 10.24 -5.67
C ARG A 291 -17.33 11.31 -4.57
N ASP A 292 -18.54 11.75 -4.20
CA ASP A 292 -18.72 12.75 -3.15
C ASP A 292 -18.49 12.17 -1.76
N ALA A 293 -19.01 10.97 -1.47
CA ALA A 293 -18.72 10.24 -0.23
C ALA A 293 -17.22 9.97 -0.07
N VAL A 294 -16.56 9.51 -1.14
CA VAL A 294 -15.11 9.27 -1.15
C VAL A 294 -14.34 10.58 -0.89
N ARG A 295 -14.74 11.67 -1.53
CA ARG A 295 -14.10 12.98 -1.31
C ARG A 295 -14.27 13.46 0.13
N GLU A 296 -15.45 13.29 0.70
CA GLU A 296 -15.75 13.68 2.08
C GLU A 296 -14.90 12.90 3.08
N GLY A 297 -14.82 11.57 2.96
CA GLY A 297 -13.99 10.73 3.83
C GLY A 297 -12.51 11.13 3.80
N ILE A 298 -11.97 11.49 2.63
CA ILE A 298 -10.57 11.96 2.54
C ILE A 298 -10.40 13.35 3.21
N LEU A 299 -11.32 14.27 2.93
CA LEU A 299 -11.22 15.64 3.42
C LEU A 299 -11.51 15.77 4.93
N GLY A 300 -12.21 14.81 5.53
CA GLY A 300 -12.52 14.79 6.97
C GLY A 300 -11.28 14.87 7.86
N TRP A 301 -10.14 14.35 7.41
CA TRP A 301 -8.86 14.45 8.13
C TRP A 301 -8.33 15.88 8.28
N ASN A 302 -8.79 16.83 7.46
CA ASN A 302 -8.38 18.23 7.61
C ASN A 302 -8.75 18.82 8.98
N GLU A 303 -9.79 18.32 9.66
CA GLU A 303 -10.11 18.78 11.02
C GLU A 303 -8.96 18.45 12.01
N ALA A 304 -8.44 17.22 11.95
CA ALA A 304 -7.31 16.79 12.77
C ALA A 304 -6.02 17.52 12.40
N PHE A 305 -5.77 17.74 11.10
CA PHE A 305 -4.62 18.52 10.64
C PHE A 305 -4.70 19.99 11.06
N GLU A 306 -5.88 20.61 11.04
CA GLU A 306 -6.06 21.99 11.49
C GLU A 306 -5.71 22.11 12.98
N ALA A 307 -6.10 21.14 13.80
CA ALA A 307 -5.69 21.06 15.21
C ALA A 307 -4.17 20.88 15.39
N ALA A 308 -3.51 20.15 14.49
CA ALA A 308 -2.05 20.03 14.42
C ALA A 308 -1.35 21.28 13.82
N GLY A 309 -2.13 22.25 13.33
CA GLY A 309 -1.64 23.54 12.83
C GLY A 309 -1.55 23.65 11.31
N PHE A 310 -2.14 22.73 10.56
CA PHE A 310 -2.15 22.74 9.09
C PHE A 310 -3.56 22.94 8.55
N LYS A 311 -3.76 24.02 7.78
CA LYS A 311 -5.00 24.21 7.02
C LYS A 311 -4.84 23.58 5.64
N ASN A 312 -5.89 22.93 5.12
CA ASN A 312 -5.87 22.31 3.78
C ASN A 312 -4.66 21.37 3.61
N ALA A 313 -4.36 20.56 4.63
CA ALA A 313 -3.25 19.62 4.61
C ALA A 313 -3.48 18.53 3.55
N VAL A 314 -4.74 18.09 3.43
CA VAL A 314 -5.19 17.07 2.49
C VAL A 314 -6.04 17.72 1.40
N VAL A 315 -5.76 17.37 0.15
CA VAL A 315 -6.45 17.87 -1.04
C VAL A 315 -6.88 16.69 -1.90
N VAL A 316 -8.11 16.74 -2.40
CA VAL A 316 -8.66 15.74 -3.32
C VAL A 316 -8.73 16.30 -4.73
N LYS A 317 -8.31 15.51 -5.72
CA LYS A 317 -8.45 15.79 -7.15
C LYS A 317 -9.17 14.65 -7.85
N GLN A 318 -9.81 14.97 -8.98
CA GLN A 318 -10.41 13.97 -9.85
C GLN A 318 -9.44 13.61 -10.97
N MET A 319 -9.15 12.32 -11.14
CA MET A 319 -8.46 11.83 -12.33
C MET A 319 -9.35 12.08 -13.56
N PRO A 320 -8.85 12.76 -14.61
CA PRO A 320 -9.58 12.90 -15.88
C PRO A 320 -9.81 11.54 -16.54
N ASP A 321 -10.92 11.40 -17.26
CA ASP A 321 -11.22 10.16 -18.00
C ASP A 321 -10.18 9.87 -19.09
N GLU A 322 -9.62 10.92 -19.69
CA GLU A 322 -8.58 10.87 -20.75
C GLU A 322 -7.14 10.94 -20.20
N ALA A 323 -6.94 10.66 -18.91
CA ALA A 323 -5.61 10.67 -18.31
C ALA A 323 -4.69 9.62 -18.98
N ASP A 324 -3.45 10.02 -19.28
CA ASP A 324 -2.43 9.17 -19.91
C ASP A 324 -1.42 8.56 -18.92
N TRP A 325 -1.67 8.75 -17.63
CA TRP A 325 -0.89 8.21 -16.52
C TRP A 325 -1.65 7.07 -15.81
N ASP A 326 -0.88 6.11 -15.30
CA ASP A 326 -1.42 4.95 -14.60
C ASP A 326 -1.62 5.28 -13.10
N PRO A 327 -2.75 4.87 -12.49
CA PRO A 327 -3.01 5.07 -11.07
C PRO A 327 -1.96 4.50 -10.09
N ALA A 328 -1.15 3.51 -10.49
CA ALA A 328 -0.07 2.97 -9.65
C ALA A 328 1.30 3.65 -9.90
N ASP A 329 1.35 4.70 -10.71
CA ASP A 329 2.54 5.52 -10.87
C ASP A 329 2.83 6.25 -9.55
N VAL A 330 4.02 6.02 -9.00
CA VAL A 330 4.51 6.55 -7.72
C VAL A 330 4.38 8.07 -7.53
N ARG A 331 4.12 8.83 -8.60
CA ARG A 331 3.89 10.28 -8.55
C ARG A 331 2.49 10.66 -8.04
N TYR A 332 1.55 9.71 -7.96
CA TYR A 332 0.16 9.98 -7.63
C TYR A 332 -0.33 9.03 -6.54
N SER A 333 -0.81 9.57 -5.42
CA SER A 333 -1.56 8.78 -4.46
C SER A 333 -3.01 8.67 -4.91
N THR A 334 -3.54 7.46 -5.03
CA THR A 334 -4.84 7.22 -5.67
C THR A 334 -5.85 6.52 -4.77
N ILE A 335 -7.13 6.79 -5.00
CA ILE A 335 -8.24 5.96 -4.51
C ILE A 335 -8.76 5.17 -5.70
N ARG A 336 -8.73 3.85 -5.59
CA ARG A 336 -8.99 2.92 -6.69
C ARG A 336 -10.24 2.11 -6.44
N TRP A 337 -11.10 2.02 -7.45
CA TRP A 337 -12.32 1.22 -7.39
C TRP A 337 -12.10 -0.09 -8.15
N MET A 338 -11.97 -1.18 -7.41
CA MET A 338 -11.73 -2.53 -7.95
C MET A 338 -12.96 -3.41 -7.79
N PHE A 339 -12.95 -4.61 -8.37
CA PHE A 339 -13.97 -5.62 -8.10
C PHE A 339 -13.29 -6.96 -7.81
N GLN A 340 -13.86 -7.73 -6.89
CA GLN A 340 -13.48 -9.10 -6.59
C GLN A 340 -14.75 -9.81 -6.16
N PRO A 341 -15.41 -10.55 -7.06
CA PRO A 341 -16.77 -10.97 -6.80
C PRO A 341 -16.85 -11.84 -5.54
N GLY A 342 -17.74 -11.44 -4.63
CA GLY A 342 -17.93 -12.11 -3.35
C GLY A 342 -17.05 -11.60 -2.20
N SER A 343 -16.19 -10.59 -2.41
CA SER A 343 -15.30 -10.06 -1.37
C SER A 343 -15.34 -8.52 -1.33
N GLY A 344 -15.88 -7.97 -0.25
CA GLY A 344 -16.22 -6.55 -0.11
C GLY A 344 -15.29 -5.76 0.80
N TYR A 345 -13.98 -5.93 0.66
CA TYR A 345 -12.98 -5.28 1.50
C TYR A 345 -12.48 -3.93 0.94
N ALA A 346 -11.75 -3.21 1.79
CA ALA A 346 -10.91 -2.08 1.41
C ALA A 346 -9.55 -2.19 2.11
N VAL A 347 -8.52 -1.55 1.52
CA VAL A 347 -7.17 -1.47 2.11
C VAL A 347 -6.53 -0.13 1.75
N GLY A 348 -5.92 0.54 2.72
CA GLY A 348 -5.15 1.78 2.58
C GLY A 348 -3.64 1.60 2.76
N PRO A 349 -2.95 0.89 1.84
CA PRO A 349 -1.51 0.75 1.90
C PRO A 349 -0.79 2.07 1.59
N SER A 350 0.43 2.20 2.10
CA SER A 350 1.35 3.29 1.76
C SER A 350 2.78 2.79 1.66
N ARG A 351 3.61 3.57 0.96
CA ARG A 351 5.03 3.31 0.73
C ARG A 351 5.88 4.30 1.49
N ALA A 352 6.88 3.79 2.21
CA ALA A 352 7.73 4.60 3.08
C ALA A 352 9.20 4.53 2.66
N ASN A 353 9.87 5.68 2.67
CA ASN A 353 11.32 5.72 2.53
C ASN A 353 11.94 4.88 3.66
N PRO A 354 12.63 3.78 3.35
CA PRO A 354 13.05 2.82 4.36
C PRO A 354 14.15 3.39 5.27
N TYR A 355 14.77 4.51 4.91
CA TYR A 355 15.78 5.18 5.72
C TYR A 355 15.18 6.12 6.77
N THR A 356 14.07 6.79 6.45
CA THR A 356 13.53 7.92 7.20
C THR A 356 12.10 7.74 7.72
N GLY A 357 11.31 6.84 7.12
CA GLY A 357 9.86 6.75 7.35
C GLY A 357 9.03 7.83 6.65
N GLU A 358 9.62 8.61 5.75
CA GLU A 358 8.86 9.56 4.92
C GLU A 358 7.95 8.81 3.94
N LEU A 359 6.64 9.03 4.02
CA LEU A 359 5.69 8.53 3.04
C LEU A 359 5.84 9.29 1.73
N TYR A 360 5.82 8.55 0.62
CA TYR A 360 5.95 9.14 -0.71
C TYR A 360 4.87 8.70 -1.70
N ASP A 361 4.10 7.66 -1.38
CA ASP A 361 3.09 7.09 -2.26
C ASP A 361 2.06 6.29 -1.45
N ALA A 362 0.81 6.23 -1.92
CA ALA A 362 -0.30 5.54 -1.28
C ALA A 362 -1.44 5.26 -2.27
N ASP A 363 -1.85 4.00 -2.39
CA ASP A 363 -2.92 3.56 -3.29
C ASP A 363 -4.00 2.83 -2.49
N ILE A 364 -5.03 3.56 -2.09
CA ILE A 364 -6.19 3.00 -1.40
C ILE A 364 -7.03 2.26 -2.42
N ARG A 365 -7.49 1.06 -2.06
CA ARG A 365 -8.34 0.22 -2.93
C ARG A 365 -9.62 -0.18 -2.21
N ILE A 366 -10.73 -0.10 -2.93
CA ILE A 366 -12.07 -0.42 -2.42
C ILE A 366 -12.74 -1.35 -3.40
N SER A 367 -13.28 -2.46 -2.90
CA SER A 367 -14.05 -3.40 -3.71
C SER A 367 -15.46 -2.87 -3.96
N ALA A 368 -15.89 -2.86 -5.22
CA ALA A 368 -17.27 -2.59 -5.62
C ALA A 368 -18.26 -3.56 -4.95
N ASP A 369 -17.78 -4.73 -4.57
CA ASP A 369 -18.54 -5.73 -3.83
C ASP A 369 -18.96 -5.25 -2.44
N PHE A 370 -18.26 -4.29 -1.82
CA PHE A 370 -18.67 -3.67 -0.55
C PHE A 370 -20.10 -3.11 -0.64
N VAL A 371 -20.35 -2.29 -1.66
CA VAL A 371 -21.67 -1.70 -1.90
C VAL A 371 -22.67 -2.76 -2.38
N ARG A 372 -22.22 -3.68 -3.24
CA ARG A 372 -23.09 -4.74 -3.79
C ARG A 372 -23.56 -5.71 -2.73
N ALA A 373 -22.70 -6.14 -1.81
CA ALA A 373 -23.04 -7.05 -0.75
C ALA A 373 -24.08 -6.43 0.18
N PHE A 374 -23.92 -5.16 0.54
CA PHE A 374 -24.94 -4.43 1.30
C PHE A 374 -26.33 -4.51 0.62
N TYR A 375 -26.42 -4.21 -0.68
CA TYR A 375 -27.68 -4.33 -1.43
C TYR A 375 -28.18 -5.77 -1.55
N ARG A 376 -27.28 -6.73 -1.75
CA ARG A 376 -27.62 -8.15 -1.89
C ARG A 376 -28.20 -8.70 -0.60
N GLU A 377 -27.53 -8.52 0.53
CA GLU A 377 -28.01 -8.94 1.84
C GLU A 377 -29.38 -8.30 2.14
N GLN A 378 -29.52 -7.00 1.88
CA GLN A 378 -30.80 -6.29 2.01
C GLN A 378 -31.91 -6.91 1.12
N THR A 379 -31.62 -7.29 -0.12
CA THR A 379 -32.65 -7.83 -1.03
C THR A 379 -32.95 -9.31 -0.81
N GLU A 380 -31.95 -10.12 -0.50
CA GLU A 380 -32.05 -11.58 -0.35
C GLU A 380 -32.73 -11.99 0.98
N PHE A 381 -32.52 -11.25 2.08
CA PHE A 381 -33.13 -11.56 3.37
C PHE A 381 -34.49 -10.88 3.61
N VAL A 382 -34.81 -9.80 2.90
CA VAL A 382 -36.05 -9.01 3.12
C VAL A 382 -37.16 -9.32 2.10
N THR A 383 -36.83 -9.78 0.89
CA THR A 383 -37.84 -10.10 -0.13
C THR A 383 -38.34 -11.55 0.07
N PRO A 384 -39.65 -11.83 0.17
CA PRO A 384 -40.12 -13.21 0.29
C PRO A 384 -39.70 -14.00 -0.95
N MET A 385 -38.83 -14.99 -0.72
CA MET A 385 -38.23 -15.88 -1.71
C MET A 385 -39.29 -16.50 -2.65
N LEU A 386 -39.57 -15.82 -3.76
CA LEU A 386 -40.21 -16.39 -4.94
C LEU A 386 -39.12 -16.62 -5.99
N GLY A 387 -38.33 -17.69 -5.77
CA GLY A 387 -37.42 -18.24 -6.76
C GLY A 387 -36.11 -18.73 -6.16
N GLN A 388 -35.96 -20.06 -6.06
CA GLN A 388 -34.66 -20.69 -5.85
C GLN A 388 -33.71 -20.31 -6.99
N VAL A 389 -32.83 -19.33 -6.74
CA VAL A 389 -31.50 -19.28 -7.33
C VAL A 389 -30.53 -18.74 -6.27
N SER A 390 -30.45 -19.40 -5.11
CA SER A 390 -29.23 -19.34 -4.32
C SER A 390 -28.17 -20.09 -5.12
N MET A 391 -27.30 -19.35 -5.80
CA MET A 391 -26.06 -19.96 -6.28
C MET A 391 -25.16 -20.10 -5.04
N ASP A 392 -25.32 -21.21 -4.33
CA ASP A 392 -24.35 -21.65 -3.34
C ASP A 392 -23.02 -21.83 -4.08
N PHE A 393 -22.13 -20.86 -3.95
CA PHE A 393 -20.74 -21.05 -4.29
C PHE A 393 -20.16 -21.83 -3.12
N ASP A 394 -19.92 -23.13 -3.32
CA ASP A 394 -19.07 -23.93 -2.45
C ASP A 394 -17.67 -23.29 -2.39
N SER A 395 -17.49 -22.33 -1.47
CA SER A 395 -16.18 -21.84 -1.08
C SER A 395 -15.65 -22.81 -0.03
N GLU A 396 -14.86 -23.79 -0.47
CA GLU A 396 -13.77 -24.25 0.40
C GLU A 396 -12.90 -23.01 0.65
N GLU A 397 -13.17 -22.28 1.74
CA GLU A 397 -12.28 -21.23 2.20
C GLU A 397 -10.92 -21.87 2.45
N PRO A 398 -9.88 -21.51 1.68
CA PRO A 398 -8.54 -21.85 2.10
C PRO A 398 -8.34 -21.15 3.44
N ALA A 399 -7.79 -21.85 4.43
CA ALA A 399 -7.35 -21.23 5.66
C ALA A 399 -6.45 -20.04 5.31
N GLU A 400 -6.99 -18.82 5.38
CA GLU A 400 -6.20 -17.61 5.24
C GLU A 400 -5.21 -17.63 6.41
N GLU A 401 -3.91 -17.55 6.08
CA GLU A 401 -2.92 -17.26 7.11
C GLU A 401 -3.25 -15.87 7.64
N PHE A 402 -3.90 -15.83 8.81
CA PHE A 402 -4.13 -14.62 9.59
C PHE A 402 -2.82 -13.86 9.72
N SER A 403 -2.67 -12.84 8.90
CA SER A 403 -1.61 -11.86 8.98
C SER A 403 -2.26 -10.61 9.54
N SER A 404 -1.69 -10.03 10.59
CA SER A 404 -2.03 -8.70 11.13
C SER A 404 -1.82 -7.53 10.14
N LYS A 405 -1.76 -7.84 8.84
CA LYS A 405 -1.57 -6.93 7.71
C LYS A 405 -2.78 -6.89 6.77
N MET A 406 -3.81 -7.70 6.98
CA MET A 406 -5.04 -7.64 6.19
C MET A 406 -6.11 -6.88 6.98
N CYS A 407 -6.46 -5.67 6.53
CA CYS A 407 -7.62 -4.95 7.03
C CYS A 407 -8.88 -5.68 6.55
N GLN A 408 -9.75 -6.07 7.49
CA GLN A 408 -11.04 -6.73 7.21
C GLN A 408 -12.23 -5.81 7.48
N TYR A 409 -11.98 -4.51 7.72
CA TYR A 409 -13.02 -3.57 8.13
C TYR A 409 -14.14 -3.49 7.11
N GLY A 410 -13.82 -3.20 5.84
CA GLY A 410 -14.83 -3.10 4.78
C GLY A 410 -15.69 -4.36 4.64
N ASP A 411 -15.06 -5.53 4.71
CA ASP A 411 -15.74 -6.81 4.51
C ASP A 411 -16.73 -7.13 5.64
N HIS A 412 -16.46 -6.73 6.86
CA HIS A 412 -17.40 -6.89 7.97
C HIS A 412 -18.39 -5.72 8.07
N LEU A 413 -17.95 -4.50 7.75
CA LEU A 413 -18.77 -3.30 7.79
C LEU A 413 -19.98 -3.43 6.84
N GLN A 414 -19.83 -4.04 5.67
CA GLN A 414 -20.98 -4.28 4.77
C GLN A 414 -22.08 -5.14 5.43
N TYR A 415 -21.70 -6.13 6.26
CA TYR A 415 -22.65 -7.00 6.96
C TYR A 415 -23.29 -6.28 8.15
N GLU A 416 -22.51 -5.53 8.92
CA GLU A 416 -23.03 -4.67 9.99
C GLU A 416 -23.96 -3.60 9.44
N MET A 417 -23.64 -3.02 8.27
CA MET A 417 -24.50 -2.07 7.58
C MET A 417 -25.85 -2.69 7.23
N ALA A 418 -25.86 -3.88 6.62
CA ALA A 418 -27.07 -4.59 6.23
C ALA A 418 -27.93 -4.96 7.46
N SER A 419 -27.30 -5.58 8.47
CA SER A 419 -27.99 -5.94 9.72
C SER A 419 -28.55 -4.72 10.45
N GLY A 420 -27.77 -3.64 10.54
CA GLY A 420 -28.20 -2.39 11.16
C GLY A 420 -29.40 -1.78 10.44
N TRP A 421 -29.39 -1.76 9.10
CA TRP A 421 -30.52 -1.29 8.31
C TRP A 421 -31.82 -2.06 8.59
N ASP A 422 -31.74 -3.39 8.65
CA ASP A 422 -32.90 -4.25 8.92
C ASP A 422 -33.44 -4.05 10.34
N VAL A 423 -32.56 -3.99 11.35
CA VAL A 423 -32.97 -3.71 12.73
C VAL A 423 -33.66 -2.34 12.81
N MET A 424 -33.09 -1.30 12.20
CA MET A 424 -33.64 0.05 12.27
C MET A 424 -34.97 0.20 11.53
N THR A 425 -35.14 -0.46 10.38
CA THR A 425 -36.41 -0.43 9.63
C THR A 425 -37.51 -1.21 10.35
N THR A 426 -37.20 -2.41 10.86
CA THR A 426 -38.19 -3.27 11.53
C THR A 426 -38.61 -2.74 12.90
N SER A 427 -37.70 -2.11 13.64
CA SER A 427 -38.00 -1.44 14.91
C SER A 427 -38.66 -0.06 14.75
N GLY A 428 -38.71 0.47 13.52
CA GLY A 428 -39.30 1.78 13.23
C GLY A 428 -38.42 2.98 13.63
N ILE A 429 -37.12 2.75 13.86
CA ILE A 429 -36.12 3.82 14.07
C ILE A 429 -36.01 4.69 12.81
N ILE A 430 -36.01 4.06 11.62
CA ILE A 430 -36.04 4.74 10.33
C ILE A 430 -37.27 4.31 9.52
N LYS A 431 -37.63 5.09 8.49
CA LYS A 431 -38.77 4.75 7.63
C LYS A 431 -38.42 3.76 6.52
N GLY A 432 -37.14 3.60 6.21
CA GLY A 432 -36.66 2.70 5.15
C GLY A 432 -36.88 3.26 3.75
N THR A 433 -36.89 4.57 3.59
CA THR A 433 -37.04 5.22 2.28
C THR A 433 -35.77 5.14 1.45
N ASP A 434 -35.90 5.25 0.12
CA ASP A 434 -34.74 5.29 -0.78
C ASP A 434 -33.77 6.43 -0.43
N GLU A 435 -34.28 7.59 0.00
CA GLU A 435 -33.45 8.73 0.42
C GLU A 435 -32.62 8.41 1.68
N GLU A 436 -33.25 7.79 2.68
CA GLU A 436 -32.54 7.33 3.88
C GLU A 436 -31.48 6.27 3.53
N LEU A 437 -31.80 5.37 2.59
CA LEU A 437 -30.88 4.32 2.14
C LEU A 437 -29.65 4.90 1.45
N GLN A 438 -29.85 5.85 0.52
CA GLN A 438 -28.74 6.52 -0.17
C GLN A 438 -27.84 7.28 0.82
N LYS A 439 -28.44 7.98 1.80
CA LYS A 439 -27.68 8.67 2.85
C LYS A 439 -26.91 7.69 3.74
N TYR A 440 -27.51 6.55 4.07
CA TYR A 440 -26.87 5.50 4.87
C TYR A 440 -25.65 4.90 4.16
N ILE A 441 -25.79 4.56 2.88
CA ILE A 441 -24.67 4.08 2.04
C ILE A 441 -23.59 5.15 1.91
N HIS A 442 -23.97 6.40 1.64
CA HIS A 442 -23.02 7.52 1.56
C HIS A 442 -22.19 7.60 2.84
N ASN A 443 -22.82 7.61 4.01
CA ASN A 443 -22.13 7.70 5.29
C ASN A 443 -21.24 6.47 5.57
N GLY A 444 -21.67 5.27 5.18
CA GLY A 444 -20.84 4.06 5.30
C GLY A 444 -19.59 4.12 4.42
N ILE A 445 -19.71 4.66 3.20
CA ILE A 445 -18.54 4.92 2.33
C ILE A 445 -17.64 5.99 2.95
N VAL A 446 -18.20 7.07 3.52
CA VAL A 446 -17.41 8.11 4.21
C VAL A 446 -16.59 7.51 5.36
N ASP A 447 -17.21 6.68 6.20
CA ASP A 447 -16.55 5.99 7.33
C ASP A 447 -15.40 5.09 6.85
N LEU A 448 -15.68 4.22 5.88
CA LEU A 448 -14.68 3.32 5.31
C LEU A 448 -13.49 4.09 4.71
N ILE A 449 -13.77 5.13 3.92
CA ILE A 449 -12.70 5.93 3.30
C ILE A 449 -11.89 6.68 4.35
N LEU A 450 -12.55 7.23 5.36
CA LEU A 450 -11.89 7.94 6.43
C LEU A 450 -10.92 7.01 7.19
N HIS A 451 -11.33 5.77 7.45
CA HIS A 451 -10.49 4.70 8.01
C HIS A 451 -9.27 4.40 7.12
N GLU A 452 -9.49 4.08 5.84
CA GLU A 452 -8.38 3.71 4.94
C GLU A 452 -7.41 4.86 4.69
N VAL A 453 -7.90 6.11 4.64
CA VAL A 453 -7.02 7.28 4.58
C VAL A 453 -6.18 7.40 5.84
N GLY A 454 -6.72 7.09 7.02
CA GLY A 454 -5.98 7.07 8.29
C GLY A 454 -4.72 6.19 8.24
N HIS A 455 -4.82 5.00 7.63
CA HIS A 455 -3.66 4.14 7.38
C HIS A 455 -2.60 4.81 6.51
N THR A 456 -3.02 5.48 5.43
CA THR A 456 -2.10 6.22 4.55
C THR A 456 -1.55 7.50 5.16
N LEU A 457 -2.10 7.97 6.29
CA LEU A 457 -1.51 9.05 7.09
C LEU A 457 -0.52 8.52 8.14
N GLY A 458 -0.38 7.20 8.25
CA GLY A 458 0.56 6.53 9.12
C GLY A 458 -0.06 5.86 10.34
N LEU A 459 -1.39 5.83 10.49
CA LEU A 459 -2.05 5.32 11.69
C LEU A 459 -2.29 3.81 11.63
N ARG A 460 -2.11 3.14 12.76
CA ARG A 460 -2.56 1.75 12.96
C ARG A 460 -4.00 1.70 13.43
N HIS A 461 -4.59 0.51 13.39
CA HIS A 461 -5.86 0.25 14.07
C HIS A 461 -5.79 0.60 15.57
N ASN A 462 -6.92 1.03 16.13
CA ASN A 462 -7.13 1.28 17.55
C ASN A 462 -8.44 0.62 18.02
N PHE A 463 -8.34 -0.61 18.52
CA PHE A 463 -9.50 -1.42 18.94
C PHE A 463 -10.00 -1.12 20.36
N LYS A 464 -9.50 -0.06 21.00
CA LYS A 464 -10.03 0.42 22.28
C LYS A 464 -10.91 1.65 22.13
N ALA A 465 -11.01 2.19 20.93
CA ALA A 465 -11.61 3.49 20.72
C ALA A 465 -13.14 3.46 20.85
N SER A 466 -13.77 2.33 20.55
CA SER A 466 -15.17 2.03 20.81
C SER A 466 -15.54 2.05 22.31
N SER A 467 -14.56 1.84 23.19
CA SER A 467 -14.75 1.61 24.63
C SER A 467 -14.75 2.87 25.51
N ILE A 468 -14.96 4.06 24.94
CA ILE A 468 -14.78 5.34 25.66
C ILE A 468 -16.08 6.12 25.94
N TYR A 469 -17.20 5.76 25.32
CA TYR A 469 -18.48 6.45 25.47
C TYR A 469 -19.54 5.53 26.06
N SER A 470 -20.39 6.06 26.94
CA SER A 470 -21.52 5.30 27.51
C SER A 470 -22.69 5.16 26.55
N ILE A 471 -23.60 4.20 26.82
CA ILE A 471 -24.86 4.05 26.07
C ILE A 471 -25.66 5.37 26.12
N GLU A 472 -25.74 6.03 27.27
CA GLU A 472 -26.46 7.29 27.42
C GLU A 472 -25.91 8.40 26.52
N GLN A 473 -24.59 8.45 26.35
CA GLN A 473 -23.95 9.39 25.43
C GLN A 473 -24.22 9.03 23.98
N LEU A 474 -24.14 7.75 23.62
CA LEU A 474 -24.42 7.29 22.26
C LEU A 474 -25.91 7.34 21.89
N SER A 475 -26.80 7.43 22.89
CA SER A 475 -28.23 7.69 22.73
C SER A 475 -28.58 9.19 22.61
N ASP A 476 -27.62 10.10 22.78
CA ASP A 476 -27.84 11.56 22.65
C ASP A 476 -27.39 12.06 21.26
N PRO A 477 -28.32 12.41 20.35
CA PRO A 477 -27.98 12.93 19.02
C PRO A 477 -27.09 14.17 19.05
N ALA A 478 -27.20 15.02 20.08
CA ALA A 478 -26.35 16.19 20.20
C ALA A 478 -24.91 15.81 20.55
N PHE A 479 -24.73 14.73 21.31
CA PHE A 479 -23.43 14.18 21.66
C PHE A 479 -22.77 13.51 20.45
N THR A 480 -23.44 12.56 19.81
CA THR A 480 -22.90 11.80 18.67
C THR A 480 -22.60 12.70 17.48
N LYS A 481 -23.45 13.69 17.20
CA LYS A 481 -23.16 14.71 16.18
C LYS A 481 -21.91 15.53 16.49
N ARG A 482 -21.59 15.74 17.77
CA ARG A 482 -20.41 16.52 18.19
C ARG A 482 -19.14 15.68 18.23
N TYR A 483 -19.18 14.49 18.79
CA TYR A 483 -18.00 13.68 19.11
C TYR A 483 -17.83 12.43 18.24
N GLY A 484 -18.82 12.10 17.41
CA GLY A 484 -18.91 10.80 16.75
C GLY A 484 -19.39 9.72 17.71
N ILE A 485 -19.24 8.48 17.29
CA ILE A 485 -19.64 7.26 18.00
C ILE A 485 -18.44 6.50 18.59
N SER A 486 -17.22 6.82 18.17
CA SER A 486 -15.98 6.20 18.63
C SER A 486 -14.89 7.25 18.92
N GLY A 487 -13.89 6.86 19.72
CA GLY A 487 -12.70 7.66 19.98
C GLY A 487 -11.76 7.79 18.78
N SER A 488 -11.86 6.90 17.80
CA SER A 488 -10.99 6.82 16.64
C SER A 488 -11.76 6.20 15.48
N VAL A 489 -11.49 6.69 14.26
CA VAL A 489 -11.97 6.05 13.03
C VAL A 489 -11.22 4.74 12.75
N MET A 490 -10.08 4.51 13.42
CA MET A 490 -9.21 3.35 13.22
C MET A 490 -9.68 2.09 13.99
N ASP A 491 -10.86 2.13 14.60
CA ASP A 491 -11.49 0.96 15.21
C ASP A 491 -12.34 0.19 14.19
N TYR A 492 -12.74 -1.04 14.53
CA TYR A 492 -13.80 -1.76 13.84
C TYR A 492 -15.10 -1.56 14.61
N GLN A 493 -15.67 -0.35 14.53
CA GLN A 493 -16.93 -0.03 15.19
C GLN A 493 -18.15 -0.63 14.45
N PRO A 494 -19.15 -1.15 15.19
CA PRO A 494 -20.45 -1.52 14.64
C PRO A 494 -21.32 -0.28 14.39
N ILE A 495 -22.50 -0.48 13.81
CA ILE A 495 -23.46 0.60 13.54
C ILE A 495 -24.10 1.09 14.86
N ASN A 496 -24.04 2.40 15.11
CA ASN A 496 -24.70 3.00 16.27
C ASN A 496 -26.20 3.17 16.01
N VAL A 497 -27.01 2.30 16.61
CA VAL A 497 -28.48 2.38 16.50
C VAL A 497 -29.15 3.09 17.69
N PHE A 498 -28.38 3.63 18.63
CA PHE A 498 -28.91 4.13 19.90
C PHE A 498 -29.60 5.51 19.81
N ASP A 499 -29.14 6.40 18.95
CA ASP A 499 -29.69 7.76 18.80
C ASP A 499 -30.66 7.90 17.61
N GLY A 500 -30.65 6.94 16.67
CA GLY A 500 -31.44 6.99 15.44
C GLY A 500 -31.00 8.05 14.42
N GLU A 501 -29.85 8.70 14.61
CA GLU A 501 -29.36 9.78 13.74
C GLU A 501 -27.92 9.58 13.24
N THR A 502 -26.99 9.22 14.12
CA THR A 502 -25.56 9.11 13.81
C THR A 502 -25.11 7.66 13.84
N PHE A 503 -25.18 7.01 12.68
CA PHE A 503 -24.93 5.58 12.53
C PHE A 503 -23.46 5.18 12.38
N PHE A 504 -22.62 6.09 11.87
CA PHE A 504 -21.24 5.84 11.45
C PHE A 504 -20.27 6.88 12.02
N GLN A 505 -18.98 6.56 12.05
CA GLN A 505 -17.92 7.50 12.42
C GLN A 505 -17.43 8.30 11.20
N THR A 506 -18.18 9.34 10.81
CA THR A 506 -17.88 10.11 9.59
C THR A 506 -16.86 11.26 9.77
N LYS A 507 -16.15 11.30 10.92
CA LYS A 507 -15.09 12.28 11.21
C LYS A 507 -14.06 11.74 12.20
N PRO A 508 -12.83 12.29 12.24
CA PRO A 508 -11.82 11.88 13.22
C PRO A 508 -12.35 11.98 14.66
N GLY A 509 -12.09 10.95 15.46
CA GLY A 509 -12.40 10.92 16.89
C GLY A 509 -11.29 11.54 17.74
N THR A 510 -11.52 11.73 19.04
CA THR A 510 -10.60 12.40 19.97
C THR A 510 -9.16 11.82 19.95
N TYR A 511 -9.02 10.50 19.81
CA TYR A 511 -7.73 9.82 19.68
C TYR A 511 -7.03 10.16 18.35
N ASP A 512 -7.76 10.29 17.25
CA ASP A 512 -7.19 10.60 15.94
C ASP A 512 -6.54 11.99 15.92
N TYR A 513 -7.19 12.98 16.53
CA TYR A 513 -6.60 14.30 16.75
C TYR A 513 -5.27 14.21 17.50
N TRP A 514 -5.20 13.36 18.52
CA TRP A 514 -3.99 13.16 19.32
C TRP A 514 -2.88 12.45 18.54
N ALA A 515 -3.22 11.43 17.76
CA ALA A 515 -2.27 10.69 16.94
C ALA A 515 -1.69 11.57 15.82
N ILE A 516 -2.54 12.33 15.12
CA ILE A 516 -2.10 13.32 14.12
C ILE A 516 -1.26 14.43 14.77
N GLU A 517 -1.61 14.88 15.98
CA GLU A 517 -0.78 15.80 16.75
C GLU A 517 0.63 15.23 16.98
N TYR A 518 0.73 13.96 17.41
CA TYR A 518 2.01 13.29 17.62
C TYR A 518 2.84 13.19 16.34
N ALA A 519 2.25 12.82 15.19
CA ALA A 519 3.02 12.67 13.95
C ALA A 519 3.34 13.99 13.26
N TYR A 520 2.43 14.96 13.25
CA TYR A 520 2.52 16.10 12.33
C TYR A 520 2.75 17.45 13.01
N LYS A 521 2.38 17.61 14.28
CA LYS A 521 2.56 18.92 14.94
C LYS A 521 4.04 19.28 15.02
N GLN A 522 4.35 20.47 14.54
CA GLN A 522 5.70 21.03 14.59
C GLN A 522 5.99 21.54 16.02
N PRO A 523 7.20 21.31 16.55
CA PRO A 523 7.59 21.82 17.86
C PRO A 523 7.40 23.34 17.95
N ASP A 524 7.03 23.80 19.13
CA ASP A 524 7.04 25.23 19.39
C ASP A 524 8.48 25.76 19.47
N ARG A 525 8.62 27.08 19.43
CA ARG A 525 9.94 27.75 19.52
C ARG A 525 10.45 27.86 20.96
N SER A 526 10.00 26.97 21.85
CA SER A 526 10.40 26.97 23.26
C SER A 526 11.88 26.60 23.47
N GLY A 527 12.56 26.08 22.44
CA GLY A 527 13.94 25.61 22.52
C GLY A 527 14.11 24.24 23.17
N LYS A 528 13.00 23.56 23.49
CA LYS A 528 13.00 22.17 23.97
C LYS A 528 13.42 21.21 22.86
N SER A 529 14.00 20.07 23.25
CA SER A 529 14.34 19.01 22.31
C SER A 529 13.07 18.36 21.73
N GLU A 530 13.17 17.80 20.52
CA GLU A 530 12.11 17.00 19.90
C GLU A 530 11.61 15.89 20.83
N ALA A 531 12.53 15.18 21.49
CA ALA A 531 12.19 14.12 22.43
C ALA A 531 11.32 14.62 23.60
N HIS A 532 11.66 15.79 24.17
CA HIS A 532 10.84 16.39 25.23
C HIS A 532 9.47 16.81 24.71
N PHE A 533 9.42 17.38 23.50
CA PHE A 533 8.17 17.79 22.85
C PHE A 533 7.25 16.58 22.62
N LEU A 534 7.76 15.50 22.05
CA LEU A 534 6.99 14.27 21.82
C LEU A 534 6.53 13.61 23.12
N GLU A 535 7.38 13.57 24.15
CA GLU A 535 6.97 13.08 25.46
C GLU A 535 5.82 13.90 26.05
N SER A 536 5.81 15.22 25.85
CA SER A 536 4.71 16.07 26.32
C SER A 536 3.38 15.80 25.62
N ILE A 537 3.41 15.27 24.39
CA ILE A 537 2.22 14.83 23.66
C ILE A 537 1.82 13.43 24.13
N ALA A 538 2.76 12.48 24.13
CA ALA A 538 2.53 11.07 24.41
C ALA A 538 2.19 10.77 25.89
N SER A 539 2.64 11.60 26.83
CA SER A 539 2.29 11.48 28.25
C SER A 539 0.79 11.68 28.56
N ARG A 540 0.00 12.21 27.60
CA ARG A 540 -1.47 12.23 27.69
C ARG A 540 -2.12 10.86 27.49
N SER A 541 -1.35 9.79 27.26
CA SER A 541 -1.88 8.43 27.10
C SER A 541 -2.65 7.90 28.32
N ASN A 542 -2.61 8.60 29.45
CA ASN A 542 -3.40 8.30 30.64
C ASN A 542 -4.80 8.94 30.64
N ASP A 543 -5.11 9.79 29.65
CA ASP A 543 -6.45 10.31 29.42
C ASP A 543 -7.38 9.17 28.97
N PRO A 544 -8.51 8.92 29.66
CA PRO A 544 -9.42 7.83 29.32
C PRO A 544 -10.05 7.97 27.92
N LEU A 545 -9.99 9.15 27.28
CA LEU A 545 -10.46 9.35 25.90
C LEU A 545 -9.40 9.04 24.84
N LEU A 546 -8.16 8.78 25.24
CA LEU A 546 -7.01 8.51 24.35
C LEU A 546 -6.54 7.06 24.44
N ARG A 547 -7.45 6.13 24.79
CA ARG A 547 -7.13 4.70 24.89
C ARG A 547 -6.64 4.16 23.55
N TYR A 548 -5.64 3.29 23.62
CA TYR A 548 -5.04 2.64 22.47
C TYR A 548 -4.88 1.14 22.69
N GLY A 549 -5.27 0.33 21.70
CA GLY A 549 -4.98 -1.11 21.63
C GLY A 549 -4.72 -1.54 20.19
N THR A 550 -3.73 -2.40 19.99
CA THR A 550 -3.25 -2.78 18.66
C THR A 550 -3.96 -4.00 18.08
N ASP A 551 -3.66 -4.31 16.82
CA ASP A 551 -4.00 -5.60 16.20
C ASP A 551 -3.54 -6.79 17.04
N GLU A 552 -2.34 -6.71 17.61
CA GLU A 552 -1.78 -7.78 18.43
C GLU A 552 -2.49 -7.92 19.78
N ASP A 553 -3.00 -6.82 20.35
CA ASP A 553 -3.79 -6.85 21.58
C ASP A 553 -5.17 -7.50 21.37
N THR A 554 -5.73 -7.33 20.17
CA THR A 554 -7.10 -7.77 19.82
C THR A 554 -7.15 -9.16 19.22
N PHE A 555 -6.24 -9.48 18.29
CA PHE A 555 -6.20 -10.76 17.57
C PHE A 555 -5.08 -11.69 18.05
N GLY A 556 -4.30 -11.28 19.05
CA GLY A 556 -3.11 -11.99 19.52
C GLY A 556 -3.36 -13.46 19.89
N GLN A 557 -2.43 -14.34 19.50
CA GLN A 557 -2.50 -15.80 19.69
C GLN A 557 -2.36 -16.28 21.15
N SER A 558 -2.45 -15.39 22.14
CA SER A 558 -2.23 -15.71 23.56
C SER A 558 -3.52 -15.59 24.35
N THR A 559 -4.06 -16.72 24.79
CA THR A 559 -5.20 -16.81 25.72
C THR A 559 -4.93 -16.24 27.12
N ARG A 560 -3.72 -15.70 27.38
CA ARG A 560 -3.25 -15.28 28.71
C ARG A 560 -3.26 -13.77 28.94
N GLY A 561 -3.65 -12.96 27.94
CA GLY A 561 -3.57 -11.49 28.03
C GLY A 561 -4.56 -10.76 27.13
N MET A 562 -5.83 -11.20 27.10
CA MET A 562 -6.88 -10.49 26.39
C MET A 562 -7.37 -9.31 27.23
N ASP A 563 -7.32 -8.11 26.66
CA ASP A 563 -7.95 -6.93 27.25
C ASP A 563 -9.42 -6.89 26.77
N PRO A 564 -10.42 -7.01 27.66
CA PRO A 564 -11.83 -7.03 27.25
C PRO A 564 -12.31 -5.70 26.65
N HIS A 565 -11.53 -4.63 26.78
CA HIS A 565 -11.79 -3.34 26.14
C HIS A 565 -11.06 -3.16 24.82
N SER A 566 -10.26 -4.15 24.37
CA SER A 566 -9.62 -4.18 23.05
C SER A 566 -10.30 -5.25 22.21
N SER A 567 -11.47 -4.92 21.66
CA SER A 567 -12.30 -5.85 20.89
C SER A 567 -12.67 -5.22 19.55
N ALA A 568 -12.88 -6.06 18.54
CA ALA A 568 -13.51 -5.62 17.31
C ALA A 568 -15.03 -5.78 17.45
N TRP A 569 -15.79 -4.88 16.83
CA TRP A 569 -17.26 -4.93 16.78
C TRP A 569 -17.96 -4.79 18.13
N ASP A 570 -17.32 -4.11 19.08
CA ASP A 570 -17.95 -3.60 20.29
C ASP A 570 -18.22 -2.09 20.17
N LEU A 571 -19.10 -1.59 21.02
CA LEU A 571 -19.43 -0.18 21.10
C LEU A 571 -19.87 0.08 22.52
N THR A 572 -19.26 1.05 23.20
CA THR A 572 -19.51 1.52 24.58
C THR A 572 -18.41 1.18 25.59
N ASP A 573 -18.34 2.00 26.64
CA ASP A 573 -17.47 1.82 27.80
C ASP A 573 -17.85 0.64 28.72
N ASP A 574 -19.00 0.01 28.50
CA ASP A 574 -19.43 -1.25 29.12
C ASP A 574 -19.78 -2.29 28.04
N PRO A 575 -18.79 -3.09 27.60
CA PRO A 575 -19.01 -4.12 26.57
C PRO A 575 -20.14 -5.11 26.92
N MET A 576 -20.34 -5.42 28.20
CA MET A 576 -21.39 -6.34 28.62
C MET A 576 -22.78 -5.71 28.47
N ALA A 577 -22.92 -4.42 28.79
CA ALA A 577 -24.16 -3.68 28.56
C ALA A 577 -24.47 -3.57 27.06
N TYR A 578 -23.45 -3.32 26.22
CA TYR A 578 -23.60 -3.31 24.76
C TYR A 578 -24.13 -4.63 24.22
N TYR A 579 -23.46 -5.76 24.52
CA TYR A 579 -23.91 -7.05 24.01
C TYR A 579 -25.29 -7.44 24.53
N LYS A 580 -25.60 -7.12 25.79
CA LYS A 580 -26.96 -7.30 26.32
C LYS A 580 -27.98 -6.51 25.50
N LYS A 581 -27.67 -5.26 25.17
CA LYS A 581 -28.56 -4.42 24.36
C LYS A 581 -28.73 -4.96 22.94
N ARG A 582 -27.64 -5.47 22.34
CA ARG A 582 -27.65 -6.14 21.05
C ARG A 582 -28.49 -7.42 21.04
N PHE A 583 -28.58 -8.16 22.16
CA PHE A 583 -29.50 -9.30 22.30
C PHE A 583 -30.97 -8.92 22.50
N GLU A 584 -31.24 -7.71 23.03
CA GLU A 584 -32.60 -7.21 23.21
C GLU A 584 -33.23 -6.68 21.91
N MET A 585 -32.38 -6.25 20.97
CA MET A 585 -32.74 -5.85 19.61
C MET A 585 -32.96 -7.08 18.73
#